data_AF-A0A9D6MN58-F1
#
_entry.id   AF-A0A9D6MN58-F1
#
_cell.length_a   1.000
_cell.length_b   1.000
_cell.length_c   1.000
_cell.angle_alpha   90.00
_cell.angle_beta   90.00
_cell.angle_gamma   90.00
#
_symmetry.space_group_name_H-M   'P 1'
#
loop_
_entity.id
_entity.type
_entity.pdbx_description
1 polymer ?
#
loop_
_entity_poly.entity_id
_entity_poly.type
_entity_poly.pdbx_seq_one_letter_code
_entity_poly.pdbx_strand_id
1 'polypeptide(L)'
;MRHYTVRYERDEAGWWVATVKGVRGCHTQGRTLDEARRRIREALVLVMRDAKAADLVDEVRLPVDVRRTLAQFQTARSRAEREQERARAAAKAAVRTLRRRLKVSVRDAGALLGLSHQRVQQIG
;
A
#
# COMPACT_ATOMS: atom_id res chain seq x y z
N MET A 1 -10.28 3.64 -21.26
CA MET A 1 -10.62 2.29 -20.77
C MET A 1 -11.96 2.35 -20.06
N ARG A 2 -12.72 1.25 -20.00
CA ARG A 2 -13.97 1.23 -19.21
C ARG A 2 -13.60 1.05 -17.74
N HIS A 3 -14.26 1.80 -16.86
CA HIS A 3 -14.12 1.69 -15.41
C HIS A 3 -15.38 1.03 -14.83
N TYR A 4 -15.19 0.03 -13.99
CA TYR A 4 -16.28 -0.56 -13.22
C TYR A 4 -15.97 -0.45 -11.73
N THR A 5 -16.94 0.04 -10.97
CA THR A 5 -16.84 0.06 -9.51
C THR A 5 -17.33 -1.26 -8.95
N VAL A 6 -16.51 -1.92 -8.15
CA VAL A 6 -16.86 -3.17 -7.49
C VAL A 6 -17.01 -2.93 -6.00
N ARG A 7 -18.20 -3.22 -5.48
CA ARG A 7 -18.47 -3.17 -4.04
C ARG A 7 -18.09 -4.49 -3.40
N TYR A 8 -17.30 -4.45 -2.32
CA TYR A 8 -16.94 -5.61 -1.52
C TYR A 8 -17.53 -5.50 -0.11
N GLU A 9 -18.28 -6.51 0.30
CA GLU A 9 -18.92 -6.60 1.61
C GLU A 9 -18.51 -7.91 2.28
N ARG A 10 -18.25 -7.88 3.59
CA ARG A 10 -18.02 -9.08 4.38
C ARG A 10 -19.36 -9.56 4.93
N ASP A 11 -19.74 -10.80 4.65
CA ASP A 11 -20.97 -11.38 5.19
C ASP A 11 -20.75 -12.03 6.57
N GLU A 12 -21.86 -12.46 7.17
CA GLU A 12 -21.88 -13.09 8.50
C GLU A 12 -21.18 -14.46 8.52
N ALA A 13 -21.11 -15.15 7.38
CA ALA A 13 -20.42 -16.43 7.23
C ALA A 13 -18.91 -16.27 6.99
N GLY A 14 -18.40 -15.04 6.95
CA GLY A 14 -16.99 -14.76 6.73
C GLY A 14 -16.57 -14.95 5.27
N TRP A 15 -17.43 -14.63 4.31
CA TRP A 15 -17.10 -14.49 2.90
C TRP A 15 -17.05 -13.04 2.47
N TRP A 16 -16.16 -12.73 1.53
CA TRP A 16 -16.18 -11.48 0.80
C TRP A 16 -17.09 -11.62 -0.39
N VAL A 17 -18.19 -10.87 -0.41
CA VAL A 17 -19.12 -10.75 -1.52
C VAL A 17 -18.71 -9.55 -2.37
N ALA A 18 -18.42 -9.77 -3.64
CA ALA A 18 -18.06 -8.73 -4.61
C ALA A 18 -19.22 -8.53 -5.59
N THR A 19 -19.63 -7.28 -5.80
CA THR A 19 -20.75 -6.91 -6.69
C THR A 19 -20.33 -5.77 -7.61
N VAL A 20 -20.45 -5.95 -8.93
CA VAL A 20 -20.18 -4.87 -9.88
C VAL A 20 -21.37 -3.91 -9.93
N LYS A 21 -21.13 -2.62 -9.63
CA LYS A 21 -22.18 -1.60 -9.72
C LYS A 21 -22.64 -1.42 -11.16
N GLY A 22 -23.95 -1.34 -11.36
CA GLY A 22 -24.55 -1.11 -12.68
C GLY A 22 -24.59 -2.34 -13.60
N VAL A 23 -23.99 -3.48 -13.22
CA VAL A 23 -24.05 -4.73 -13.97
C VAL A 23 -24.91 -5.73 -13.21
N ARG A 24 -26.19 -5.80 -13.58
CA ARG A 24 -27.18 -6.64 -12.89
C ARG A 24 -26.74 -8.11 -12.91
N GLY A 25 -26.75 -8.75 -11.75
CA GLY A 25 -26.40 -10.17 -11.60
C GLY A 25 -24.89 -10.45 -11.58
N CYS A 26 -24.01 -9.48 -11.84
CA CYS A 26 -22.57 -9.70 -11.78
C CYS A 26 -22.07 -9.56 -10.33
N HIS A 27 -22.04 -10.70 -9.64
CA HIS A 27 -21.52 -10.82 -8.29
C HIS A 27 -20.81 -12.16 -8.13
N THR A 28 -19.90 -12.23 -7.16
CA THR A 28 -19.19 -13.45 -6.78
C THR A 28 -18.84 -13.39 -5.29
N GLN A 29 -18.22 -14.46 -4.80
CA GLN A 29 -17.72 -14.53 -3.44
C GLN A 29 -16.35 -15.19 -3.37
N GLY A 30 -15.56 -14.82 -2.35
CA GLY A 30 -14.26 -15.41 -2.03
C GLY A 30 -14.02 -15.45 -0.53
N ARG A 31 -13.22 -16.40 -0.05
CA ARG A 31 -12.83 -16.48 1.37
C ARG A 31 -11.92 -15.30 1.74
N THR A 32 -11.13 -14.83 0.79
CA THR A 32 -10.26 -13.64 0.90
C THR A 32 -10.71 -12.54 -0.07
N LEU A 33 -10.28 -11.31 0.20
CA LEU A 33 -10.56 -10.18 -0.67
C LEU A 33 -9.92 -10.37 -2.06
N ASP A 34 -8.71 -10.93 -2.10
CA ASP A 34 -8.00 -11.22 -3.36
C ASP A 34 -8.67 -12.32 -4.18
N GLU A 35 -9.23 -13.33 -3.52
CA GLU A 35 -10.04 -14.33 -4.21
C GLU A 35 -11.30 -13.71 -4.81
N ALA A 36 -12.01 -12.87 -4.06
CA ALA A 36 -13.19 -12.17 -4.56
C ALA A 36 -12.85 -11.26 -5.75
N ARG A 37 -11.72 -10.52 -5.70
CA ARG A 37 -11.19 -9.69 -6.80
C ARG A 37 -10.89 -10.48 -8.07
N ARG A 38 -10.26 -11.65 -7.94
CA ARG A 38 -9.95 -12.50 -9.09
C ARG A 38 -11.23 -13.00 -9.74
N ARG A 39 -12.14 -13.57 -8.93
CA ARG A 39 -13.40 -14.16 -9.42
C ARG A 39 -14.33 -13.10 -10.03
N ILE A 40 -14.38 -11.88 -9.49
CA ILE A 40 -15.30 -10.85 -10.01
C ILE A 40 -14.82 -10.32 -11.35
N ARG A 41 -13.48 -10.28 -11.56
CA ARG A 41 -12.90 -9.97 -12.88
C ARG A 41 -13.27 -11.04 -13.90
N GLU A 42 -13.14 -12.31 -13.56
CA GLU A 42 -13.53 -13.43 -14.45
C GLU A 42 -15.02 -13.36 -14.77
N ALA A 43 -15.89 -13.17 -13.77
CA ALA A 43 -17.32 -13.03 -13.95
C ALA A 43 -17.69 -11.83 -14.83
N LEU A 44 -17.02 -10.68 -14.65
CA LEU A 44 -17.27 -9.50 -15.46
C LEU A 44 -16.87 -9.71 -16.93
N VAL A 45 -15.76 -10.40 -17.20
CA VAL A 45 -15.32 -10.75 -18.57
C VAL A 45 -16.33 -11.67 -19.26
N LEU A 46 -16.96 -12.59 -18.53
CA LEU A 46 -18.00 -13.47 -19.08
C LEU A 46 -19.27 -12.70 -19.46
N VAL A 47 -19.65 -11.70 -18.65
CA VAL A 47 -20.86 -10.89 -18.89
C VAL A 47 -20.61 -9.79 -19.94
N MET A 48 -19.39 -9.24 -19.98
CA MET A 48 -19.01 -8.11 -20.83
C MET A 48 -17.75 -8.48 -21.63
N ARG A 49 -17.93 -8.84 -22.91
CA ARG A 49 -16.83 -9.28 -23.80
C ARG A 49 -15.65 -8.31 -23.89
N ASP A 50 -15.89 -7.01 -23.72
CA ASP A 50 -14.87 -5.94 -23.76
C ASP A 50 -14.25 -5.60 -22.37
N ALA A 51 -14.60 -6.33 -21.30
CA ALA A 51 -14.14 -6.00 -19.95
C ALA A 51 -12.76 -6.57 -19.59
N LYS A 52 -12.08 -7.27 -20.51
CA LYS A 52 -10.76 -7.86 -20.25
C LYS A 52 -9.71 -6.83 -19.84
N ALA A 53 -9.75 -5.65 -20.44
CA ALA A 53 -8.90 -4.51 -20.13
C ALA A 53 -9.61 -3.44 -19.30
N ALA A 54 -10.69 -3.79 -18.58
CA ALA A 54 -11.38 -2.83 -17.74
C ALA A 54 -10.65 -2.62 -16.41
N ASP A 55 -10.65 -1.36 -15.99
CA ASP A 55 -10.16 -0.96 -14.67
C ASP A 55 -11.26 -1.20 -13.65
N LEU A 56 -10.90 -1.91 -12.58
CA LEU A 56 -11.81 -2.16 -11.47
C LEU A 56 -11.45 -1.22 -10.32
N VAL A 57 -12.41 -0.41 -9.90
CA VAL A 57 -12.28 0.47 -8.74
C VAL A 57 -12.93 -0.23 -7.57
N ASP A 58 -12.12 -0.61 -6.57
CA ASP A 58 -12.61 -1.30 -5.39
C ASP A 58 -13.26 -0.32 -4.40
N GLU A 59 -14.51 -0.60 -4.03
CA GLU A 59 -15.21 0.01 -2.91
C GLU A 59 -15.43 -1.04 -1.82
N VAL A 60 -14.51 -1.12 -0.86
CA VAL A 60 -14.64 -2.03 0.27
C VAL A 60 -15.49 -1.38 1.36
N ARG A 61 -16.65 -1.96 1.66
CA ARG A 61 -17.49 -1.53 2.77
C ARG A 61 -16.97 -2.12 4.07
N LEU A 62 -16.67 -1.21 5.00
CA LEU A 62 -16.17 -1.53 6.33
C LEU A 62 -17.02 -0.80 7.37
N PRO A 63 -17.24 -1.37 8.57
CA PRO A 63 -17.84 -0.65 9.69
C PRO A 63 -17.12 0.67 10.04
N VAL A 64 -17.84 1.63 10.63
CA VAL A 64 -17.34 3.00 10.88
C VAL A 64 -16.09 3.00 11.78
N ASP A 65 -16.11 2.19 12.82
CA ASP A 65 -15.01 1.96 13.76
C ASP A 65 -13.77 1.39 13.05
N VAL A 66 -13.95 0.37 12.21
CA VAL A 66 -12.86 -0.21 11.41
C VAL A 66 -12.25 0.84 10.47
N ARG A 67 -13.08 1.62 9.76
CA ARG A 67 -12.59 2.71 8.90
C ARG A 67 -11.79 3.75 9.69
N ARG A 68 -12.25 4.11 10.89
CA ARG A 68 -11.56 5.07 11.76
C ARG A 68 -10.19 4.53 12.18
N THR A 69 -10.12 3.28 12.61
CA THR A 69 -8.86 2.61 12.98
C THR A 69 -7.88 2.58 11.81
N LEU A 70 -8.33 2.22 10.60
CA LEU A 70 -7.49 2.24 9.41
C LEU A 70 -7.02 3.65 9.06
N ALA A 71 -7.87 4.67 9.16
CA ALA A 71 -7.50 6.06 8.89
C ALA A 71 -6.43 6.57 9.89
N GLN A 72 -6.55 6.21 11.17
CA GLN A 72 -5.55 6.51 12.19
C GLN A 72 -4.22 5.82 11.88
N PHE A 73 -4.26 4.54 11.52
CA PHE A 73 -3.07 3.79 11.10
C PHE A 73 -2.39 4.44 9.89
N GLN A 74 -3.13 4.77 8.83
CA GLN A 74 -2.56 5.41 7.64
C GLN A 74 -1.95 6.77 7.98
N THR A 75 -2.60 7.56 8.84
CA THR A 75 -2.06 8.84 9.30
C THR A 75 -0.74 8.66 10.05
N ALA A 76 -0.68 7.70 10.97
CA ALA A 76 0.53 7.40 11.74
C ALA A 76 1.66 6.91 10.82
N ARG A 77 1.33 6.01 9.88
CA ARG A 77 2.28 5.50 8.89
C ARG A 77 2.87 6.61 8.01
N SER A 78 2.03 7.47 7.43
CA SER A 78 2.53 8.57 6.59
C SER A 78 3.38 9.57 7.37
N ARG A 79 3.09 9.79 8.66
CA ARG A 79 3.95 10.60 9.53
C ARG A 79 5.31 9.93 9.75
N ALA A 80 5.31 8.64 10.08
CA ALA A 80 6.54 7.87 10.28
C ALA A 80 7.41 7.83 9.00
N GLU A 81 6.80 7.64 7.83
CA GLU A 81 7.50 7.67 6.54
C GLU A 81 8.18 9.03 6.27
N ARG A 82 7.48 10.15 6.56
CA ARG A 82 8.07 11.49 6.41
C ARG A 82 9.22 11.74 7.36
N GLU A 83 9.09 11.36 8.63
CA GLU A 83 10.19 11.51 9.60
C GLU A 83 11.38 10.61 9.24
N GLN A 84 11.11 9.39 8.77
CA GLN A 84 12.14 8.48 8.30
C GLN A 84 12.91 9.06 7.10
N GLU A 85 12.22 9.73 6.18
CA GLU A 85 12.84 10.40 5.03
C GLU A 85 13.67 11.62 5.46
N ARG A 86 13.14 12.46 6.35
CA ARG A 86 13.88 13.58 6.94
C ARG A 86 15.16 13.11 7.64
N ALA A 87 15.06 12.06 8.46
CA ALA A 87 16.19 11.49 9.17
C ALA A 87 17.26 10.94 8.19
N ARG A 88 16.84 10.29 7.10
CA ARG A 88 17.75 9.82 6.04
C ARG A 88 18.46 10.99 5.35
N ALA A 89 17.73 12.04 4.98
CA ALA A 89 18.31 13.21 4.36
C ALA A 89 19.32 13.91 5.29
N ALA A 90 18.99 14.04 6.58
CA ALA A 90 19.87 14.60 7.59
C ALA A 90 21.14 13.75 7.78
N ALA A 91 21.00 12.42 7.85
CA ALA A 91 22.13 11.51 7.94
C ALA A 91 23.06 11.63 6.72
N LYS A 92 22.51 11.69 5.51
CA LYS A 92 23.30 11.88 4.28
C LYS A 92 24.03 13.22 4.27
N ALA A 93 23.38 14.29 4.73
CA ALA A 93 24.02 15.59 4.89
C ALA A 93 25.17 15.54 5.91
N ALA A 94 24.95 14.90 7.05
CA ALA A 94 25.96 14.75 8.09
C ALA A 94 27.17 13.92 7.61
N VAL A 95 26.94 12.77 6.97
CA VAL A 95 28.02 11.95 6.36
C VAL A 95 28.85 12.79 5.39
N ARG A 96 28.20 13.55 4.51
CA ARG A 96 28.90 14.42 3.55
C ARG A 96 29.73 15.50 4.26
N THR A 97 29.22 16.11 5.31
CA THR A 97 29.97 17.11 6.11
C THR A 97 31.17 16.47 6.80
N LEU A 98 31.00 15.32 7.46
CA LEU A 98 32.08 14.59 8.13
C LEU A 98 33.18 14.22 7.15
N ARG A 99 32.84 13.67 5.99
CA ARG A 99 33.82 13.34 4.94
C ARG A 99 34.55 14.56 4.40
N ARG A 100 33.88 15.71 4.21
CA ARG A 100 34.53 16.92 3.68
C ARG A 100 35.46 17.57 4.69
N ARG A 101 35.03 17.66 5.97
CA ARG A 101 35.74 18.39 7.03
C ARG A 101 36.81 17.56 7.73
N LEU A 102 36.52 16.29 7.99
CA LEU A 102 37.40 15.40 8.76
C LEU A 102 38.08 14.34 7.89
N LYS A 103 37.73 14.25 6.59
CA LYS A 103 38.32 13.28 5.64
C LYS A 103 38.17 11.81 6.06
N VAL A 104 37.19 11.50 6.92
CA VAL A 104 36.91 10.15 7.41
C VAL A 104 36.22 9.28 6.35
N SER A 105 36.28 7.96 6.53
CA SER A 105 35.58 7.01 5.65
C SER A 105 34.05 7.05 5.84
N VAL A 106 33.29 6.49 4.89
CA VAL A 106 31.82 6.35 5.03
C VAL A 106 31.47 5.47 6.24
N ARG A 107 32.30 4.45 6.50
CA ARG A 107 32.16 3.56 7.66
C ARG A 107 32.30 4.31 8.98
N ASP A 108 33.33 5.13 9.10
CA ASP A 108 33.60 5.91 10.31
C ASP A 108 32.56 7.02 10.50
N ALA A 109 32.17 7.69 9.42
CA ALA A 109 31.07 8.67 9.46
C ALA A 109 29.76 8.02 9.92
N GLY A 110 29.49 6.79 9.49
CA GLY A 110 28.36 6.00 9.95
C GLY A 110 28.42 5.64 11.44
N ALA A 111 29.58 5.20 11.92
CA ALA A 111 29.81 4.90 13.33
C ALA A 111 29.64 6.15 14.21
N LEU A 112 30.14 7.30 13.77
CA LEU A 112 29.99 8.59 14.46
C LEU A 112 28.52 9.05 14.54
N LEU A 113 27.68 8.65 13.58
CA LEU A 113 26.24 8.93 13.60
C LEU A 113 25.43 7.89 14.37
N GLY A 114 26.08 6.90 15.00
CA GLY A 114 25.41 5.80 15.70
C GLY A 114 24.62 4.88 14.77
N LEU A 115 24.94 4.87 13.47
CA LEU A 115 24.24 4.09 12.46
C LEU A 115 24.86 2.69 12.33
N SER A 116 24.02 1.65 12.24
CA SER A 116 24.49 0.28 12.02
C SER A 116 25.14 0.10 10.65
N HIS A 117 26.06 -0.87 10.52
CA HIS A 117 26.78 -1.15 9.27
C HIS A 117 25.85 -1.31 8.04
N GLN A 118 24.67 -1.91 8.22
CA GLN A 118 23.68 -2.08 7.15
C GLN A 118 23.06 -0.74 6.72
N ARG A 119 22.86 0.21 7.65
CA ARG A 119 22.35 1.56 7.35
C ARG A 119 23.39 2.40 6.61
N VAL A 120 24.67 2.20 6.92
CA VAL A 120 25.79 2.89 6.28
C VAL A 120 25.94 2.49 4.81
N GLN A 121 25.71 1.21 4.48
CA GLN A 121 25.71 0.72 3.10
C GLN A 121 24.55 1.25 2.25
N GLN A 122 23.39 1.52 2.84
CA GLN A 122 22.21 2.03 2.12
C GLN A 122 22.26 3.53 1.80
N ILE A 123 23.16 4.28 2.46
CA ILE A 123 23.32 5.74 2.30
C ILE A 123 24.45 6.08 1.29
N GLY A 124 25.35 5.13 1.03
CA GLY A 124 26.53 5.25 0.17
C GLY A 124 26.22 5.49 -1.29
#